data_AF-A0A914JXK6-F1
#
_entry.id   AF-A0A914JXK6-F1
#
_cell.length_a   1.000
_cell.length_b   1.000
_cell.length_c   1.000
_cell.angle_alpha   90.00
_cell.angle_beta   90.00
_cell.angle_gamma   90.00
#
_symmetry.space_group_name_H-M   'P 1'
#
loop_
_entity.id
_entity.type
_entity.pdbx_description
1 polymer ?
#
loop_
_entity_poly.entity_id
_entity_poly.type
_entity_poly.pdbx_seq_one_letter_code
_entity_poly.pdbx_strand_id
1 'polypeptide(L)'
;MYDYLSLNHLKRLTKYLIKSHQMARGFNSNTTQRAILWKAAFKGKCKPNLIKQETHTIHTALNILFHIYSDGKLTNGETEDYIRKKLIE
;
A
#
# COMPACT_ATOMS: atom_id res chain seq x y z
N MET A 1 14.36 11.51 4.55
CA MET A 1 13.40 11.63 3.41
C MET A 1 12.05 12.13 3.90
N TYR A 2 11.48 11.53 4.95
CA TYR A 2 10.21 11.98 5.53
C TYR A 2 10.27 13.41 6.07
N ASP A 3 11.43 13.86 6.56
CA ASP A 3 11.63 15.22 7.09
C ASP A 3 11.46 16.34 6.04
N TYR A 4 11.51 15.99 4.75
CA TYR A 4 11.31 16.91 3.63
C TYR A 4 9.87 16.88 3.09
N LEU A 5 8.99 16.07 3.67
CA LEU A 5 7.61 15.89 3.23
C LEU A 5 6.65 16.42 4.30
N SER A 6 5.69 17.25 3.88
CA SER A 6 4.60 17.66 4.77
C SER A 6 3.71 16.48 5.14
N LEU A 7 3.00 16.61 6.27
CA LEU A 7 2.01 15.62 6.71
C LEU A 7 0.98 15.28 5.62
N ASN A 8 0.56 16.27 4.82
CA ASN A 8 -0.36 16.07 3.71
C ASN A 8 0.24 15.18 2.60
N HIS A 9 1.53 15.35 2.30
CA HIS A 9 2.21 14.47 1.34
C HIS A 9 2.30 13.04 1.88
N LEU A 10 2.65 12.86 3.16
CA LEU A 10 2.71 11.56 3.79
C LEU A 10 1.33 10.86 3.81
N LYS A 11 0.27 11.56 4.23
CA LYS A 11 -1.12 11.06 4.19
C LYS A 11 -1.53 10.65 2.78
N ARG A 12 -1.19 11.46 1.76
CA ARG A 12 -1.48 11.17 0.36
C ARG A 12 -0.73 9.94 -0.14
N LEU A 13 0.56 9.81 0.17
CA LEU A 13 1.37 8.64 -0.17
C LEU A 13 0.79 7.37 0.43
N THR A 14 0.50 7.38 1.74
CA THR A 14 -0.12 6.24 2.43
C THR A 14 -1.44 5.84 1.77
N LYS A 15 -2.32 6.81 1.44
CA LYS A 15 -3.59 6.54 0.75
C LYS A 15 -3.38 5.79 -0.57
N TYR A 16 -2.43 6.22 -1.40
CA TYR A 16 -2.17 5.57 -2.69
C TYR A 16 -1.42 4.24 -2.56
N LEU A 17 -0.53 4.10 -1.57
CA LEU A 17 0.12 2.82 -1.26
C LEU A 17 -0.90 1.76 -0.86
N ILE A 18 -1.86 2.11 0.01
CA ILE A 18 -2.96 1.21 0.41
C ILE A 18 -3.84 0.83 -0.81
N LYS A 19 -4.18 1.80 -1.67
CA LYS A 19 -4.92 1.50 -2.92
C LYS A 19 -4.14 0.57 -3.85
N SER A 20 -2.83 0.78 -3.97
CA SER A 20 -1.96 -0.10 -4.76
C SER A 20 -1.89 -1.51 -4.17
N HIS A 21 -1.81 -1.64 -2.84
CA HIS A 21 -1.89 -2.92 -2.15
C HIS A 21 -3.21 -3.65 -2.48
N GLN A 22 -4.35 -2.97 -2.34
CA GLN A 22 -5.68 -3.54 -2.63
C GLN A 22 -5.80 -4.02 -4.08
N MET A 23 -5.27 -3.26 -5.03
CA MET A 23 -5.23 -3.63 -6.45
C MET A 23 -4.36 -4.86 -6.69
N ALA A 24 -3.16 -4.91 -6.11
CA ALA A 24 -2.26 -6.06 -6.22
C ALA A 24 -2.86 -7.33 -5.59
N ARG A 25 -3.46 -7.20 -4.40
CA ARG A 25 -4.18 -8.28 -3.71
C ARG A 25 -5.37 -8.78 -4.53
N GLY A 26 -6.18 -7.87 -5.07
CA GLY A 26 -7.30 -8.21 -5.95
C GLY A 26 -6.86 -8.96 -7.20
N PHE A 27 -5.77 -8.53 -7.83
CA PHE A 27 -5.17 -9.24 -8.96
C PHE A 27 -4.69 -10.64 -8.57
N ASN A 28 -3.98 -10.78 -7.45
CA ASN A 28 -3.44 -12.06 -6.98
C ASN A 28 -4.53 -13.09 -6.67
N SER A 29 -5.65 -12.64 -6.11
CA SER A 29 -6.84 -13.45 -5.80
C SER A 29 -7.69 -13.80 -7.04
N ASN A 30 -7.55 -13.06 -8.14
CA ASN A 30 -8.33 -13.31 -9.36
C ASN A 30 -7.67 -14.39 -10.24
N THR A 31 -7.93 -15.65 -9.91
CA THR A 31 -7.40 -16.81 -10.64
C THR A 31 -7.81 -16.81 -12.12
N THR A 32 -9.03 -16.38 -12.45
CA THR A 32 -9.56 -16.35 -13.81
C THR A 32 -8.79 -15.36 -14.68
N GLN A 33 -8.65 -14.11 -14.22
CA GLN A 33 -7.89 -13.08 -14.94
C GLN A 33 -6.43 -13.49 -15.12
N ARG A 34 -5.80 -14.04 -14.08
CA ARG A 34 -4.41 -14.53 -14.15
C ARG A 34 -4.25 -15.69 -15.13
N ALA A 35 -5.24 -16.59 -15.23
CA ALA A 35 -5.23 -17.67 -16.20
C ALA A 35 -5.40 -17.15 -17.64
N ILE A 36 -6.26 -16.16 -17.88
CA ILE A 36 -6.42 -15.50 -19.19
C ILE A 36 -5.09 -14.88 -19.63
N LEU A 37 -4.46 -14.08 -18.76
CA LEU A 37 -3.18 -13.42 -19.06
C LEU A 37 -2.05 -14.42 -19.32
N TRP A 38 -2.02 -15.52 -18.56
CA TRP A 38 -1.04 -16.58 -18.75
C TRP A 38 -1.22 -17.28 -20.11
N LYS A 39 -2.46 -17.62 -20.49
CA LYS A 39 -2.77 -18.19 -21.81
C LYS A 39 -2.42 -17.24 -22.95
N ALA A 40 -2.52 -15.93 -22.72
CA ALA A 40 -2.09 -14.89 -23.66
C ALA A 40 -0.57 -14.61 -23.65
N ALA A 41 0.24 -15.41 -22.95
CA ALA A 41 1.70 -15.26 -22.84
C ALA A 41 2.19 -13.89 -22.30
N PHE A 42 1.33 -13.14 -21.60
CA PHE A 42 1.59 -11.77 -21.13
C PHE A 42 2.84 -11.59 -20.24
N LYS A 43 3.31 -12.65 -19.59
CA LYS A 43 4.51 -12.66 -18.72
C LYS A 43 5.34 -13.93 -18.90
N GLY A 44 5.36 -14.48 -20.12
CA GLY A 44 6.06 -15.71 -20.44
C GLY A 44 5.38 -16.94 -19.84
N LYS A 45 6.20 -17.89 -19.33
CA LYS A 45 5.74 -19.24 -19.00
C LYS A 45 5.00 -19.38 -17.65
N CYS A 46 5.05 -18.36 -16.79
CA CYS A 46 4.46 -18.44 -15.44
C CYS A 46 3.19 -17.59 -15.33
N LYS A 47 2.24 -18.02 -14.47
CA LYS A 47 1.07 -17.19 -14.14
C LYS A 47 1.53 -15.86 -13.52
N PRO A 48 1.13 -14.70 -14.06
CA PRO A 48 1.52 -13.42 -13.51
C PRO A 48 0.99 -13.27 -12.08
N ASN A 49 1.73 -12.56 -11.25
CA ASN A 49 1.33 -12.16 -9.89
C ASN A 49 1.97 -10.81 -9.57
N LEU A 50 1.41 -10.13 -8.57
CA LEU A 50 1.88 -8.85 -8.05
C LEU A 50 2.29 -9.00 -6.57
N ILE A 51 2.77 -10.18 -6.15
CA ILE A 51 3.11 -10.45 -4.74
C ILE A 51 4.10 -9.43 -4.20
N LYS A 52 5.17 -9.14 -4.95
CA LYS A 52 6.16 -8.12 -4.54
C LYS A 52 5.54 -6.74 -4.35
N GLN A 53 4.58 -6.36 -5.21
CA GLN A 53 3.88 -5.09 -5.08
C GLN A 53 2.95 -5.11 -3.86
N GLU A 54 2.18 -6.17 -3.67
CA GLU A 54 1.31 -6.36 -2.52
C GLU A 54 2.07 -6.23 -1.20
N THR A 55 3.23 -6.90 -1.07
CA THR A 55 4.06 -6.88 0.14
C THR A 55 4.78 -5.54 0.33
N HIS A 56 5.45 -5.01 -0.69
CA HIS A 56 6.22 -3.77 -0.52
C HIS A 56 5.31 -2.57 -0.26
N THR A 57 4.17 -2.47 -0.95
CA THR A 57 3.27 -1.32 -0.79
C THR A 57 2.65 -1.24 0.60
N ILE A 58 2.25 -2.37 1.18
CA ILE A 58 1.75 -2.39 2.56
C ILE A 58 2.86 -2.14 3.57
N HIS A 59 4.05 -2.72 3.37
CA HIS A 59 5.21 -2.48 4.24
C HIS A 59 5.59 -0.98 4.26
N THR A 60 5.69 -0.35 3.10
CA THR A 60 5.99 1.08 3.00
C THR A 60 4.87 1.94 3.62
N ALA A 61 3.59 1.59 3.39
CA ALA A 61 2.47 2.31 4.01
C ALA A 61 2.52 2.27 5.53
N LEU A 62 2.80 1.08 6.11
CA LEU A 62 2.96 0.90 7.55
C LEU A 62 4.13 1.71 8.10
N ASN A 63 5.29 1.68 7.43
CA ASN A 63 6.44 2.47 7.86
C ASN A 63 6.15 3.98 7.91
N ILE A 64 5.40 4.50 6.93
CA ILE A 64 4.97 5.91 6.93
C ILE A 64 4.00 6.17 8.09
N LEU A 65 3.00 5.30 8.30
CA LEU A 65 2.04 5.47 9.39
C LEU A 65 2.71 5.44 10.77
N PHE A 66 3.63 4.51 10.99
CA PHE A 66 4.42 4.44 12.23
C PHE A 66 5.33 5.65 12.38
N HIS A 67 5.96 6.13 11.31
CA HIS A 67 6.76 7.34 11.37
C HIS A 67 5.93 8.55 11.78
N ILE A 68 4.74 8.75 11.19
CA ILE A 68 3.83 9.83 11.60
C ILE A 68 3.44 9.67 13.07
N TYR A 69 3.07 8.46 13.51
CA TYR A 69 2.65 8.18 14.90
C TYR A 69 3.74 8.44 15.94
N SER A 70 4.99 8.09 15.62
CA SER A 70 6.12 8.25 16.53
C SER A 70 6.67 9.68 16.55
N ASP A 71 6.36 10.49 15.54
CA ASP A 71 6.77 11.90 15.51
C ASP A 71 5.76 12.77 16.27
N GLY A 72 6.16 13.20 17.48
CA GLY A 72 5.37 14.08 18.34
C GLY A 72 5.09 15.46 17.74
N LYS A 73 5.76 15.88 16.66
CA LYS A 73 5.45 17.11 15.92
C LYS A 73 4.33 16.92 14.90
N LEU A 74 4.19 15.71 14.36
CA LEU A 74 3.18 15.36 13.36
C LEU A 74 1.94 14.72 13.99
N THR A 75 2.06 14.22 15.23
CA THR A 75 0.99 13.56 15.97
C THR A 75 0.18 14.56 16.78
N ASN A 76 -1.08 14.72 16.38
CA ASN A 76 -2.14 15.37 17.14
C ASN A 76 -3.37 14.45 17.17
N GLY A 77 -4.40 14.81 17.93
CA GLY A 77 -5.60 13.96 18.08
C GLY A 77 -6.25 13.55 16.74
N GLU A 78 -6.31 14.47 15.78
CA GLU A 78 -6.85 14.19 14.44
C GLU A 78 -6.00 13.21 13.63
N THR A 79 -4.68 13.29 13.76
CA THR A 79 -3.76 12.44 13.01
C THR A 79 -3.66 11.06 13.63
N GLU A 80 -3.78 10.95 14.96
CA GLU A 80 -3.92 9.67 15.65
C GLU A 80 -5.18 8.92 15.21
N ASP A 81 -6.33 9.60 15.16
CA ASP A 81 -7.59 9.01 14.67
C ASP A 81 -7.46 8.52 13.21
N TYR A 82 -6.83 9.33 12.35
CA TYR A 82 -6.54 8.93 10.97
C TYR A 82 -5.69 7.65 10.88
N ILE A 83 -4.62 7.56 11.70
CA ILE A 83 -3.74 6.38 11.71
C ILE A 83 -4.48 5.16 12.23
N ARG A 84 -5.23 5.28 13.33
CA ARG A 84 -6.03 4.19 13.90
C ARG A 84 -7.02 3.65 12.88
N LYS A 85 -7.75 4.54 12.20
CA LYS A 85 -8.69 4.16 11.14
C LYS A 85 -8.00 3.38 10.01
N LYS A 86 -6.77 3.74 9.64
CA LYS A 86 -6.02 3.06 8.56
C LYS A 86 -5.33 1.76 8.97
N LEU A 87 -5.17 1.49 10.26
CA LEU A 87 -4.58 0.26 10.78
C LEU A 87 -5.64 -0.79 11.15
N ILE A 88 -6.86 -0.36 11.51
CA ILE A 88 -7.93 -1.22 12.02
C ILE A 88 -8.98 -1.57 10.94
N GLU A 89 -9.20 -0.70 9.95
CA GLU A 89 -10.07 -0.95 8.77
C GLU A 89 -9.28 -1.42 7.54
#